data_AF-A0A221KGD4-F1
#
_entry.id   AF-A0A221KGD4-F1
#
_cell.length_a   1.000
_cell.length_b   1.000
_cell.length_c   1.000
_cell.angle_alpha   90.00
_cell.angle_beta   90.00
_cell.angle_gamma   90.00
#
_symmetry.space_group_name_H-M   'P 1'
#
loop_
_entity.id
_entity.type
_entity.pdbx_description
1 polymer ?
#
loop_
_entity_poly.entity_id
_entity_poly.type
_entity_poly.pdbx_seq_one_letter_code
_entity_poly.pdbx_strand_id
1 'polypeptide(L)'
;MEALGVPLGQWGVNVRLRPQGSQLQAGVDYQELDLAVVWGNRMWVVECKAGQQLHRSSGTGQEVLNRLEALKAHVGGSLGEAWLLVPLTLHPEWQRGVLERARQYGVKVVHGRQGMAGLPAMLAGALGLKVVEGGLGVGLVDLSRALDLAPRG
;
A
#
# COMPACT_ATOMS: atom_id res chain seq x y z
N MET A 1 6.54 17.54 6.09
CA MET A 1 5.16 17.02 6.13
C MET A 1 5.25 15.53 6.43
N GLU A 2 5.16 15.14 7.71
CA GLU A 2 5.18 13.74 8.17
C GLU A 2 3.77 13.15 8.10
N ALA A 3 3.19 13.06 6.90
CA ALA A 3 1.77 12.73 6.74
C ALA A 3 1.38 11.31 7.23
N LEU A 4 2.36 10.44 7.50
CA LEU A 4 2.15 9.06 7.97
C LEU A 4 2.63 8.82 9.41
N GLY A 5 3.24 9.78 10.10
CA GLY A 5 3.90 9.52 11.39
C GLY A 5 5.03 8.50 11.33
N VAL A 6 5.41 8.09 10.12
CA VAL A 6 6.49 7.16 9.82
C VAL A 6 7.73 8.00 9.50
N PRO A 7 8.90 7.73 10.11
CA PRO A 7 10.13 8.49 9.87
C PRO A 7 10.51 8.54 8.40
N LEU A 8 11.22 9.61 8.01
CA LEU A 8 11.84 9.69 6.69
C LEU A 8 12.76 8.49 6.44
N GLY A 9 12.72 7.95 5.21
CA GLY A 9 13.48 6.78 4.80
C GLY A 9 12.80 5.44 5.08
N GLN A 10 11.66 5.43 5.79
CA GLN A 10 10.83 4.24 6.03
C GLN A 10 9.60 4.19 5.10
N TRP A 11 9.48 5.13 4.15
CA TRP A 11 8.47 5.09 3.10
C TRP A 11 8.95 5.85 1.85
N GLY A 12 8.29 5.60 0.72
CA GLY A 12 8.53 6.33 -0.52
C GLY A 12 7.33 6.21 -1.46
N VAL A 13 7.12 7.23 -2.29
CA VAL A 13 6.10 7.26 -3.36
C VAL A 13 6.75 7.12 -4.71
N ASN A 14 6.07 6.46 -5.66
CA ASN A 14 6.57 6.18 -7.01
C ASN A 14 7.96 5.52 -7.01
N VAL A 15 8.12 4.50 -6.16
CA VAL A 15 9.41 3.82 -5.95
C VAL A 15 9.69 2.88 -7.11
N ARG A 16 10.80 3.13 -7.81
CA ARG A 16 11.25 2.27 -8.92
C ARG A 16 12.17 1.17 -8.41
N LEU A 17 11.77 -0.07 -8.68
CA LEU A 17 12.53 -1.27 -8.37
C LEU A 17 13.38 -1.67 -9.56
N ARG A 18 14.64 -2.03 -9.28
CA ARG A 18 15.60 -2.54 -10.25
C ARG A 18 16.06 -3.92 -9.81
N PRO A 19 15.87 -4.97 -10.62
CA PRO A 19 16.46 -6.27 -10.32
C PRO A 19 17.98 -6.15 -10.27
N GLN A 20 18.61 -6.70 -9.23
CA GLN A 20 20.07 -6.78 -9.16
C GLN A 20 20.53 -8.03 -9.91
N GLY A 21 21.41 -7.88 -10.91
CA GLY A 21 21.97 -9.01 -11.67
C GLY A 21 21.33 -9.28 -13.05
N SER A 22 20.30 -8.53 -13.46
CA SER A 22 19.92 -8.51 -14.87
C SER A 22 21.00 -7.73 -15.64
N GLN A 23 21.75 -8.40 -16.53
CA GLN A 23 22.52 -7.68 -17.55
C GLN A 23 21.55 -6.73 -18.24
N LEU A 24 21.80 -5.43 -18.08
CA LEU A 24 20.94 -4.36 -18.57
C LEU A 24 20.88 -4.40 -20.10
N GLN A 25 20.00 -5.22 -20.65
CA GLN A 25 19.49 -4.99 -21.99
C GLN A 25 18.62 -3.73 -21.90
N ALA A 26 18.88 -2.74 -22.76
CA ALA A 26 18.05 -1.54 -22.83
C ALA A 26 16.59 -1.97 -23.04
N GLY A 27 15.74 -1.78 -22.02
CA GLY A 27 14.36 -2.25 -22.01
C GLY A 27 13.93 -3.09 -20.79
N VAL A 28 14.80 -3.36 -19.80
CA VAL A 28 14.36 -4.05 -18.56
C VAL A 28 13.30 -3.21 -17.83
N ASP A 29 12.10 -3.79 -17.69
CA ASP A 29 10.94 -3.20 -17.05
C ASP A 29 11.24 -2.75 -15.62
N TYR A 30 11.28 -1.45 -15.40
CA TYR A 30 11.22 -0.90 -14.04
C TYR A 30 9.85 -1.23 -13.46
N GLN A 31 9.81 -1.97 -12.36
CA GLN A 31 8.57 -2.06 -11.59
C GLN A 31 8.44 -0.82 -10.73
N GLU A 32 7.34 -0.08 -10.89
CA GLU A 32 7.05 1.12 -10.09
C GLU A 32 6.00 0.79 -9.02
N LEU A 33 6.29 1.11 -7.76
CA LEU A 33 5.34 1.04 -6.65
C LEU A 33 4.78 2.45 -6.41
N ASP A 34 3.46 2.60 -6.41
CA ASP A 34 2.85 3.90 -6.12
C ASP A 34 3.20 4.37 -4.70
N LEU A 35 3.22 3.44 -3.73
CA LEU A 35 3.70 3.68 -2.37
C LEU A 35 4.34 2.41 -1.80
N ALA A 36 5.49 2.58 -1.14
CA ALA A 36 6.14 1.57 -0.33
C ALA A 36 6.32 2.09 1.10
N VAL A 37 6.06 1.24 2.09
CA VAL A 37 6.29 1.56 3.51
C VAL A 37 7.01 0.38 4.15
N VAL A 38 8.02 0.66 4.96
CA VAL A 38 8.71 -0.31 5.82
C VAL A 38 8.46 0.11 7.26
N TRP A 39 7.81 -0.73 8.04
CA TRP A 39 7.48 -0.41 9.42
C TRP A 39 7.34 -1.68 10.26
N GLY A 40 7.89 -1.67 11.48
CA GLY A 40 7.84 -2.83 12.37
C GLY A 40 8.43 -4.11 11.75
N ASN A 41 9.48 -3.97 10.92
CA ASN A 41 10.09 -5.05 10.12
C ASN A 41 9.14 -5.72 9.10
N ARG A 42 8.10 -5.01 8.66
CA ARG A 42 7.17 -5.47 7.62
C ARG A 42 7.21 -4.48 6.46
N MET A 43 7.27 -5.02 5.24
CA MET A 43 7.21 -4.20 4.03
C MET A 43 5.79 -4.21 3.47
N TRP A 44 5.33 -3.04 3.10
CA TRP A 44 4.02 -2.79 2.53
C TRP A 44 4.21 -2.27 1.12
N VAL A 45 3.64 -2.97 0.15
CA VAL A 45 3.55 -2.52 -1.24
C VAL A 45 2.13 -2.09 -1.53
N VAL A 46 1.97 -0.86 -2.00
CA VAL A 46 0.67 -0.24 -2.23
C VAL A 46 0.58 0.21 -3.68
N GLU A 47 -0.48 -0.22 -4.35
CA GLU A 47 -0.82 0.22 -5.70
C GLU A 47 -2.16 0.97 -5.66
N CYS A 48 -2.27 2.06 -6.40
CA CYS A 48 -3.45 2.88 -6.58
C CYS A 48 -3.98 2.72 -8.00
N LYS A 49 -5.28 2.43 -8.16
CA LYS A 49 -5.94 2.39 -9.48
C LYS A 49 -7.20 3.24 -9.48
N ALA A 50 -7.39 4.03 -10.53
CA ALA A 50 -8.69 4.59 -10.83
C ALA A 50 -9.57 3.43 -11.33
N GLY A 51 -10.55 2.97 -10.53
CA GLY A 51 -11.24 1.67 -10.69
C GLY A 51 -11.74 1.26 -12.09
N GLN A 52 -11.86 2.18 -13.05
CA GLN A 52 -12.08 1.87 -14.47
C GLN A 52 -10.92 1.10 -15.13
N GLN A 53 -9.71 1.16 -14.59
CA GLN A 53 -8.57 0.38 -15.10
C GLN A 53 -8.65 -1.11 -14.70
N LEU A 54 -9.54 -1.45 -13.77
CA LEU A 54 -9.88 -2.84 -13.46
C LEU A 54 -11.00 -3.38 -14.38
N HIS A 55 -11.60 -2.52 -15.22
CA HIS A 55 -12.80 -2.79 -16.01
C HIS A 55 -12.52 -3.19 -17.47
N ARG A 56 -11.38 -2.83 -18.06
CA ARG A 56 -11.14 -3.11 -19.49
C ARG A 56 -10.81 -4.58 -19.70
N SER A 57 -11.83 -5.35 -20.06
CA SER A 57 -11.97 -6.59 -20.87
C SER A 57 -10.75 -7.43 -21.30
N SER A 58 -9.58 -7.32 -20.66
CA SER A 58 -8.37 -8.05 -21.01
C SER A 58 -7.41 -8.05 -19.82
N GLY A 59 -7.58 -8.97 -18.88
CA GLY A 59 -6.54 -9.33 -17.90
C GLY A 59 -6.14 -8.28 -16.86
N THR A 60 -6.47 -6.99 -16.99
CA THR A 60 -5.75 -5.90 -16.29
C THR A 60 -5.94 -5.90 -14.78
N GLY A 61 -7.16 -6.18 -14.29
CA GLY A 61 -7.39 -6.33 -12.85
C GLY A 61 -6.73 -7.57 -12.25
N GLN A 62 -6.64 -8.65 -13.03
CA GLN A 62 -5.94 -9.87 -12.64
C GLN A 62 -4.43 -9.68 -12.68
N GLU A 63 -3.91 -8.99 -13.69
CA GLU A 63 -2.49 -8.63 -13.82
C GLU A 63 -2.03 -7.79 -12.63
N VAL A 64 -2.82 -6.80 -12.20
CA VAL A 64 -2.51 -5.99 -11.01
C VAL A 64 -2.44 -6.86 -9.75
N LEU A 65 -3.40 -7.77 -9.55
CA LEU A 65 -3.40 -8.65 -8.38
C LEU A 65 -2.25 -9.66 -8.40
N ASN A 66 -1.98 -10.28 -9.55
CA ASN A 66 -0.85 -11.20 -9.73
C ASN A 66 0.49 -10.47 -9.49
N ARG A 67 0.62 -9.25 -10.03
CA ARG A 67 1.81 -8.42 -9.85
C ARG A 67 2.01 -8.05 -8.38
N LEU A 68 0.95 -7.64 -7.68
CA LEU A 68 1.01 -7.33 -6.26
C LEU A 68 1.38 -8.55 -5.41
N GLU A 69 0.82 -9.73 -5.71
CA GLU A 69 1.19 -10.99 -5.04
C GLU A 69 2.68 -11.29 -5.22
N ALA A 70 3.19 -11.22 -6.46
CA ALA A 70 4.59 -11.48 -6.78
C ALA A 70 5.52 -10.46 -6.10
N LEU A 71 5.18 -9.17 -6.15
CA LEU A 71 5.94 -8.11 -5.50
C LEU A 71 5.96 -8.31 -3.98
N LYS A 72 4.82 -8.58 -3.36
CA LYS A 72 4.70 -8.87 -1.92
C LYS A 72 5.72 -9.92 -1.49
N ALA A 73 5.76 -11.04 -2.22
CA ALA A 73 6.67 -12.14 -1.93
C ALA A 73 8.14 -11.77 -2.19
N HIS A 74 8.43 -11.08 -3.30
CA HIS A 74 9.80 -10.82 -3.75
C HIS A 74 10.49 -9.72 -2.95
N VAL A 75 9.81 -8.60 -2.69
CA VAL A 75 10.40 -7.47 -1.95
C VAL A 75 10.10 -7.52 -0.46
N GLY A 76 8.94 -8.03 -0.07
CA GLY A 76 8.50 -8.05 1.34
C GLY A 76 8.78 -9.35 2.08
N GLY A 77 9.20 -10.41 1.38
CA GLY A 77 9.42 -11.73 1.98
C GLY A 77 8.16 -12.31 2.61
N SER A 78 8.32 -13.14 3.64
CA SER A 78 7.22 -13.84 4.32
C SER A 78 6.26 -12.93 5.10
N LEU A 79 6.72 -11.72 5.47
CA LEU A 79 5.94 -10.74 6.23
C LEU A 79 5.40 -9.59 5.35
N GLY A 80 5.61 -9.67 4.04
CA GLY A 80 5.16 -8.67 3.09
C GLY A 80 3.64 -8.52 3.08
N GLU A 81 3.17 -7.28 3.01
CA GLU A 81 1.77 -6.92 2.81
C GLU A 81 1.57 -6.22 1.47
N ALA A 82 0.46 -6.52 0.80
CA ALA A 82 0.08 -5.87 -0.45
C ALA A 82 -1.31 -5.26 -0.34
N TRP A 83 -1.42 -3.99 -0.72
CA TRP A 83 -2.67 -3.24 -0.67
C TRP A 83 -2.99 -2.65 -2.05
N LEU A 84 -4.23 -2.81 -2.49
CA LEU A 84 -4.77 -2.20 -3.70
C LEU A 84 -5.79 -1.14 -3.30
N LEU A 85 -5.49 0.12 -3.58
CA LEU A 85 -6.35 1.27 -3.31
C LEU A 85 -7.12 1.65 -4.58
N VAL A 86 -8.45 1.66 -4.50
CA VAL A 86 -9.33 1.95 -5.63
C VAL A 86 -10.32 3.03 -5.21
N PRO A 87 -10.02 4.32 -5.41
CA PRO A 87 -10.87 5.39 -4.88
C PRO A 87 -12.31 5.37 -5.40
N LEU A 88 -12.49 4.83 -6.61
CA LEU A 88 -13.80 4.65 -7.24
C LEU A 88 -14.43 3.31 -6.85
N THR A 89 -15.76 3.26 -6.90
CA THR A 89 -16.50 2.02 -6.66
C THR A 89 -16.18 0.99 -7.74
N LEU A 90 -15.89 -0.25 -7.34
CA LEU A 90 -15.76 -1.37 -8.26
C LEU A 90 -17.11 -1.65 -8.91
N HIS A 91 -17.10 -1.95 -10.21
CA HIS A 91 -18.33 -2.30 -10.91
C HIS A 91 -18.93 -3.60 -10.33
N PRO A 92 -20.25 -3.66 -10.04
CA PRO A 92 -20.87 -4.78 -9.32
C PRO A 92 -20.62 -6.16 -9.94
N GLU A 93 -20.60 -6.25 -11.27
CA GLU A 93 -20.42 -7.51 -12.00
C GLU A 93 -19.06 -8.18 -11.72
N TRP A 94 -18.01 -7.40 -11.47
CA TRP A 94 -16.65 -7.90 -11.31
C TRP A 94 -16.15 -7.84 -9.88
N GLN A 95 -16.80 -7.01 -9.04
CA GLN A 95 -16.40 -6.75 -7.67
C GLN A 95 -16.19 -8.06 -6.89
N ARG A 96 -17.12 -9.00 -7.00
CA ARG A 96 -17.02 -10.29 -6.30
C ARG A 96 -15.76 -11.06 -6.68
N GLY A 97 -15.51 -11.23 -7.98
CA GLY A 97 -14.34 -11.98 -8.46
C GLY A 97 -13.00 -11.32 -8.10
N VAL A 98 -12.93 -9.99 -8.18
CA VAL A 98 -11.73 -9.23 -7.76
C VAL A 98 -11.47 -9.41 -6.27
N LEU A 99 -12.51 -9.28 -5.43
CA LEU A 99 -12.37 -9.41 -3.98
C LEU A 99 -12.05 -10.85 -3.54
N GLU A 100 -12.68 -11.86 -4.15
CA GLU A 100 -12.39 -13.27 -3.88
C GLU A 100 -10.94 -13.63 -4.22
N ARG A 101 -10.44 -13.16 -5.37
CA ARG A 101 -9.04 -13.38 -5.77
C ARG A 101 -8.05 -12.63 -4.89
N ALA A 102 -8.32 -11.36 -4.60
CA ALA A 102 -7.47 -10.58 -3.71
C ALA A 102 -7.34 -11.25 -2.34
N ARG A 103 -8.44 -11.83 -1.81
CA ARG A 103 -8.41 -12.65 -0.60
C ARG A 103 -7.52 -13.88 -0.74
N GLN A 104 -7.56 -14.60 -1.86
CA GLN A 104 -6.69 -15.76 -2.10
C GLN A 104 -5.21 -15.39 -2.09
N TYR A 105 -4.85 -14.24 -2.67
CA TYR A 105 -3.46 -13.75 -2.72
C TYR A 105 -3.02 -13.02 -1.44
N GLY A 106 -3.91 -12.85 -0.47
CA GLY A 106 -3.67 -12.05 0.72
C GLY A 106 -3.35 -10.59 0.38
N VAL A 107 -4.02 -10.05 -0.64
CA VAL A 107 -3.98 -8.64 -1.03
C VAL A 107 -5.19 -7.93 -0.43
N LYS A 108 -4.97 -6.85 0.32
CA LYS A 108 -6.06 -6.06 0.88
C LYS A 108 -6.56 -5.07 -0.17
N VAL A 109 -7.86 -5.11 -0.48
CA VAL A 109 -8.48 -4.13 -1.40
C VAL A 109 -9.27 -3.12 -0.59
N VAL A 110 -8.92 -1.85 -0.73
CA VAL A 110 -9.69 -0.73 -0.18
C VAL A 110 -10.31 0.00 -1.36
N HIS A 111 -11.64 0.02 -1.44
CA HIS A 111 -12.32 0.60 -2.58
C HIS A 111 -13.53 1.46 -2.23
N GLY A 112 -13.88 2.35 -3.16
CA GLY A 112 -15.02 3.25 -3.05
C GLY A 112 -14.88 4.30 -1.94
N ARG A 113 -15.79 5.28 -1.94
CA ARG A 113 -15.73 6.44 -1.04
C ARG A 113 -15.67 6.05 0.44
N GLN A 114 -16.47 5.08 0.87
CA GLN A 114 -16.50 4.64 2.28
C GLN A 114 -15.19 3.94 2.68
N GLY A 115 -14.66 3.06 1.83
CA GLY A 115 -13.38 2.39 2.09
C GLY A 115 -12.23 3.40 2.18
N MET A 116 -12.19 4.37 1.27
CA MET A 116 -11.17 5.43 1.29
C MET A 116 -11.28 6.35 2.51
N ALA A 117 -12.50 6.68 2.95
CA ALA A 117 -12.69 7.48 4.16
C ALA A 117 -12.11 6.77 5.41
N GLY A 118 -12.19 5.44 5.47
CA GLY A 118 -11.59 4.65 6.54
C GLY A 118 -10.11 4.36 6.37
N LEU A 119 -9.48 4.74 5.25
CA LEU A 119 -8.09 4.41 4.94
C LEU A 119 -7.10 4.89 6.00
N PRO A 120 -7.17 6.13 6.53
CA PRO A 120 -6.25 6.57 7.57
C PRO A 120 -6.29 5.67 8.81
N ALA A 121 -7.48 5.31 9.30
CA ALA A 121 -7.64 4.42 10.44
C ALA A 121 -7.15 2.99 10.15
N MET A 122 -7.40 2.48 8.94
CA MET A 122 -6.89 1.17 8.52
C MET A 122 -5.36 1.13 8.45
N LEU A 123 -4.73 2.17 7.90
CA LEU A 123 -3.27 2.31 7.87
C LEU A 123 -2.73 2.41 9.29
N ALA A 124 -3.36 3.22 10.15
CA ALA A 124 -2.97 3.38 11.54
C ALA A 124 -2.93 2.04 12.27
N GLY A 125 -4.05 1.32 12.30
CA GLY A 125 -4.17 0.07 13.04
C GLY A 125 -3.18 -1.00 12.57
N ALA A 126 -2.92 -1.05 11.27
CA ALA A 126 -2.06 -2.07 10.69
C ALA A 126 -0.56 -1.70 10.73
N LEU A 127 -0.23 -0.41 10.86
CA LEU A 127 1.09 0.06 11.23
C LEU A 127 1.27 0.15 12.77
N GLY A 128 0.25 -0.18 13.57
CA GLY A 128 0.31 0.01 15.03
C GLY A 128 0.43 1.47 15.47
N LEU A 129 0.06 2.41 14.60
CA LEU A 129 0.05 3.84 14.85
C LEU A 129 -1.32 4.27 15.42
N LYS A 130 -1.35 5.39 16.12
CA LYS A 130 -2.61 6.04 16.50
C LYS A 130 -2.97 7.12 15.51
N VAL A 131 -4.26 7.21 15.20
CA VAL A 131 -4.83 8.35 14.48
C VAL A 131 -4.94 9.51 15.46
N VAL A 132 -4.43 10.67 15.08
CA VAL A 132 -4.54 11.91 15.83
C VAL A 132 -5.27 12.92 14.96
N GLU A 133 -6.43 13.40 15.41
CA GLU A 133 -7.13 14.50 14.77
C GLU A 133 -6.54 15.82 15.26
N GLY A 134 -5.92 16.58 14.36
CA GLY A 134 -5.43 17.93 14.62
C GLY A 134 -6.24 18.97 13.83
N GLY A 135 -6.16 20.25 14.22
CA GLY A 135 -6.91 21.34 13.59
C GLY A 135 -6.67 21.59 12.10
N LEU A 136 -5.73 20.86 11.48
CA LEU A 136 -5.40 20.91 10.04
C LEU A 136 -5.70 19.58 9.30
N GLY A 137 -6.25 18.56 9.97
CA GLY A 137 -6.60 17.27 9.36
C GLY A 137 -6.25 16.05 10.23
N VAL A 138 -6.39 14.87 9.63
CA VAL A 138 -6.09 13.57 10.26
C VAL A 138 -4.61 13.24 10.06
N GLY A 139 -3.87 13.08 11.16
CA GLY A 139 -2.48 12.62 11.18
C GLY A 139 -2.35 11.22 11.80
N LEU A 140 -1.24 10.55 11.53
CA LEU A 140 -0.86 9.29 12.16
C LEU A 140 0.37 9.51 13.03
N VAL A 141 0.45 8.89 14.21
CA VAL A 141 1.58 9.04 15.14
C VAL A 141 1.94 7.69 15.77
N ASP A 142 3.23 7.37 15.81
CA ASP A 142 3.77 6.27 16.60
C ASP A 142 3.93 6.69 18.07
N LEU A 143 3.08 6.14 18.95
CA LEU A 143 3.16 6.45 20.38
C LEU A 143 4.22 5.62 21.12
N SER A 144 4.76 4.55 20.54
CA SER A 144 5.83 3.78 21.18
C SER A 144 7.14 4.58 21.27
N ARG A 145 7.31 5.57 20.39
CA ARG A 145 8.42 6.54 20.40
C ARG A 145 8.08 7.91 20.98
N ALA A 146 6.80 8.22 21.21
CA ALA A 146 6.40 9.49 21.81
C ALA A 146 6.91 9.66 23.26
N LEU A 147 7.27 8.56 23.93
CA LEU A 147 7.90 8.56 25.25
C LEU A 147 9.37 9.01 25.23
N ASP A 148 10.06 8.96 24.08
CA ASP A 148 11.45 9.45 23.97
C ASP A 148 11.54 10.97 23.67
N LEU A 149 10.41 11.63 23.45
CA LEU A 149 10.32 13.08 23.23
C LEU A 149 9.81 13.85 24.45
N ALA A 150 9.54 13.16 25.57
CA ALA A 150 9.36 13.85 26.84
C ALA A 150 10.71 14.46 27.25
N PRO A 151 10.79 15.77 27.57
CA PRO A 151 12.01 16.33 28.12
C PRO A 151 12.35 15.52 29.37
N ARG A 152 13.51 14.86 29.35
CA ARG A 152 14.07 14.25 30.54
C ARG A 152 14.38 15.41 31.50
N GLY A 153 13.47 15.65 32.44
CA GLY A 153 13.70 16.53 33.58
C GLY A 153 14.79 15.99 34.49
#